data_AF-A0AAW0IPD7-F1
#
_entry.id   AF-A0AAW0IPD7-F1
#
_cell.length_a   1.000
_cell.length_b   1.000
_cell.length_c   1.000
_cell.angle_alpha   90.00
_cell.angle_beta   90.00
_cell.angle_gamma   90.00
#
_symmetry.space_group_name_H-M   'P 1'
#
loop_
_entity.id
_entity.type
_entity.pdbx_description
1 polymer ?
#
loop_
_entity_poly.entity_id
_entity_poly.type
_entity_poly.pdbx_seq_one_letter_code
_entity_poly.pdbx_strand_id
1 'polypeptide(L)' 'MSSVCTRMTSSLMMEKLGECGFTSQTARPQAPATVGLAFLADDAFEALRIEPFSSPPELPDVMKPQDSGGSANEQAVQ' A
#
# COMPACT_ATOMS: atom_id res chain seq x y z
N MET A 1 -14.55 -19.71 21.86
CA MET A 1 -15.76 -18.95 21.50
C MET A 1 -15.92 -19.05 19.99
N SER A 2 -17.05 -19.64 19.56
CA SER A 2 -17.74 -19.51 18.25
C SER A 2 -16.86 -19.33 16.99
N SER A 3 -16.67 -20.36 16.18
CA SER A 3 -17.52 -20.66 15.00
C SER A 3 -17.59 -19.51 13.99
N VAL A 4 -16.78 -19.61 12.94
CA VAL A 4 -17.13 -19.03 11.63
C VAL A 4 -17.34 -20.21 10.69
N CYS A 5 -18.58 -20.68 10.68
CA CYS A 5 -19.08 -21.61 9.67
C CYS A 5 -19.09 -20.88 8.33
N THR A 6 -17.98 -20.94 7.58
CA THR A 6 -17.97 -20.49 6.19
C THR A 6 -18.62 -21.56 5.34
N ARG A 7 -19.94 -21.51 5.22
CA ARG A 7 -20.68 -22.12 4.10
C ARG A 7 -21.41 -21.02 3.35
N MET A 8 -20.73 -20.44 2.36
CA MET A 8 -21.39 -19.78 1.23
C MET A 8 -21.04 -20.60 -0.01
N THR A 9 -21.81 -21.66 -0.25
CA THR A 9 -21.86 -22.32 -1.55
C THR A 9 -22.87 -21.57 -2.41
N SER A 10 -22.39 -20.75 -3.33
CA SER A 10 -23.14 -20.26 -4.49
C SER A 10 -22.22 -20.37 -5.71
N SER A 11 -22.66 -21.11 -6.72
CA SER A 11 -21.88 -21.59 -7.86
C SER A 11 -21.59 -20.53 -8.93
N LEU A 12 -20.91 -19.45 -8.55
CA LEU A 12 -20.20 -18.55 -9.47
C LEU A 12 -18.82 -18.29 -8.86
N MET A 13 -17.77 -18.79 -9.50
CA MET A 13 -16.33 -18.71 -9.18
C MET A 13 -15.97 -17.87 -7.92
N MET A 14 -16.06 -18.48 -6.72
CA MET A 14 -15.49 -17.91 -5.50
C MET A 14 -14.01 -18.30 -5.46
N GLU A 15 -13.15 -17.41 -5.94
CA GLU A 15 -11.69 -17.55 -5.84
C GLU A 15 -11.21 -17.01 -4.49
N LYS A 16 -10.23 -17.68 -3.85
CA LYS A 16 -9.66 -17.16 -2.60
C LYS A 16 -8.78 -15.95 -2.90
N LEU A 17 -8.71 -15.01 -1.96
CA LEU A 17 -7.84 -13.83 -2.08
C LEU A 17 -6.38 -14.18 -2.41
N GLY A 18 -5.87 -15.29 -1.88
CA GLY A 18 -4.52 -15.78 -2.19
C GLY A 18 -4.32 -16.19 -3.66
N GLU A 19 -5.34 -16.76 -4.29
CA GLU A 19 -5.32 -17.13 -5.73
C GLU A 19 -5.34 -15.86 -6.61
N CYS A 20 -5.99 -14.78 -6.14
CA CYS A 20 -5.94 -13.45 -6.77
C CYS A 20 -4.65 -12.64 -6.45
N GLY A 21 -3.66 -13.22 -5.77
CA GLY A 21 -2.37 -12.57 -5.48
C GLY A 21 -2.28 -11.78 -4.16
N PHE A 22 -3.35 -11.77 -3.36
CA PHE A 22 -3.33 -11.18 -2.02
C PHE A 22 -2.79 -12.20 -1.01
N THR A 23 -1.50 -12.09 -0.70
CA THR A 23 -0.80 -12.98 0.23
C THR A 23 -0.36 -12.24 1.48
N SER A 24 0.04 -12.96 2.53
CA SER A 24 0.64 -12.34 3.72
C SER A 24 1.93 -11.59 3.42
N GLN A 25 2.61 -11.88 2.30
CA GLN A 25 3.81 -11.17 1.87
C GLN A 25 3.50 -9.87 1.13
N THR A 26 2.37 -9.81 0.40
CA THR A 26 1.99 -8.68 -0.46
C THR A 26 0.92 -7.76 0.13
N ALA A 27 0.15 -8.22 1.12
CA ALA A 27 -0.88 -7.45 1.85
C ALA A 27 -0.52 -7.35 3.34
N ARG A 28 0.58 -6.67 3.66
CA ARG A 28 1.11 -6.57 5.04
C ARG A 28 0.37 -5.47 5.83
N PRO A 29 0.34 -5.51 7.17
CA PRO A 29 -0.31 -4.46 7.97
C PRO A 29 0.20 -3.04 7.68
N GLN A 30 1.52 -2.88 7.51
CA GLN A 30 2.17 -1.60 7.22
C GLN A 30 2.17 -1.21 5.73
N ALA A 31 1.86 -2.17 4.85
CA ALA A 31 1.77 -1.97 3.41
C ALA A 31 0.60 -2.82 2.87
N PRO A 32 -0.66 -2.41 3.13
CA PRO A 32 -1.83 -3.15 2.69
C PRO A 32 -1.92 -3.17 1.17
N ALA A 33 -2.46 -4.25 0.61
CA ALA A 33 -2.81 -4.30 -0.80
C ALA A 33 -4.13 -3.54 -1.04
N THR A 34 -4.26 -2.90 -2.20
CA THR A 34 -5.47 -2.15 -2.59
C THR A 34 -6.44 -3.06 -3.34
N VAL A 35 -7.72 -2.99 -3.00
CA VAL A 35 -8.81 -3.67 -3.72
C VAL A 35 -9.69 -2.60 -4.38
N GLY A 36 -9.79 -2.62 -5.70
CA GLY A 36 -10.70 -1.74 -6.44
C GLY A 36 -12.15 -2.19 -6.30
N LEU A 37 -13.06 -1.24 -6.11
CA LEU A 37 -14.50 -1.47 -6.01
C LEU A 37 -15.23 -0.53 -6.97
N ALA A 38 -16.19 -1.06 -7.72
CA ALA A 38 -17.07 -0.31 -8.60
C ALA A 38 -18.53 -0.73 -8.33
N PHE A 39 -19.44 0.23 -8.33
CA PHE A 39 -20.87 -0.04 -8.16
C PHE A 39 -21.55 -0.39 -9.48
N LEU A 40 -22.61 -1.20 -9.38
CA LEU A 40 -23.54 -1.46 -10.48
C LEU A 40 -24.65 -0.41 -10.45
N ALA A 41 -24.89 0.28 -11.55
CA ALA A 41 -25.96 1.26 -11.72
C ALA A 41 -26.58 1.11 -13.12
N ASP A 42 -27.90 1.17 -13.21
CA ASP A 42 -28.66 1.16 -14.48
C ASP A 42 -28.16 0.09 -15.47
N ASP A 43 -28.05 -1.16 -14.99
CA ASP A 43 -27.63 -2.35 -15.73
C ASP A 43 -26.15 -2.41 -16.19
N ALA A 44 -25.30 -1.46 -15.78
CA ALA A 44 -23.87 -1.48 -16.07
C ALA A 44 -23.01 -1.16 -14.83
N PHE A 45 -21.80 -1.72 -14.77
CA PHE A 45 -20.83 -1.29 -13.76
C PHE A 45 -20.27 0.08 -14.13
N GLU A 46 -20.10 0.94 -13.14
CA GLU A 46 -19.35 2.18 -13.34
C GLU A 46 -17.89 1.86 -13.68
N ALA A 47 -17.21 2.82 -14.31
CA ALA A 47 -15.78 2.70 -14.53
C ALA A 47 -15.05 2.70 -13.17
N LEU A 48 -14.19 1.70 -12.93
CA LEU A 48 -13.36 1.68 -11.74
C LEU A 48 -12.48 2.93 -11.71
N ARG A 49 -12.66 3.75 -10.68
CA ARG A 49 -11.94 5.00 -10.48
C ARG A 49 -11.40 5.06 -9.05
N ILE A 50 -10.09 5.16 -8.92
CA ILE A 50 -9.41 5.34 -7.64
C ILE A 50 -8.74 6.71 -7.70
N GLU A 51 -9.25 7.67 -6.93
CA GLU A 51 -8.62 8.98 -6.82
C GLU A 51 -7.29 8.85 -6.06
N PRO A 52 -6.20 9.45 -6.56
CA PRO A 52 -4.91 9.36 -5.90
C PRO A 52 -4.92 10.12 -4.56
N PHE A 53 -4.07 9.68 -3.64
CA PHE A 53 -3.76 10.48 -2.44
C PHE A 53 -3.05 11.78 -2.83
N SER A 54 -3.14 12.78 -1.96
CA SER A 54 -2.36 14.01 -2.09
C SER A 54 -0.85 13.74 -2.04
N SER A 55 -0.08 14.55 -2.75
CA SER A 55 1.39 14.54 -2.63
C SER A 55 1.84 15.10 -1.28
N PRO A 56 2.92 14.56 -0.67
CA PRO A 56 3.51 15.15 0.54
C PRO A 56 4.12 16.53 0.24
N PRO A 57 4.32 17.39 1.27
CA PRO A 57 5.02 18.66 1.08
C PRO A 57 6.50 18.45 0.75
N GLU A 58 7.15 19.51 0.27
CA GLU A 58 8.61 19.53 0.10
C GLU A 58 9.34 19.23 1.41
N LEU A 59 10.39 18.42 1.32
CA LEU A 59 11.18 18.03 2.49
C LEU A 59 11.99 19.25 2.97
N PRO A 60 11.93 19.62 4.27
CA PRO A 60 12.69 20.77 4.77
C PRO A 60 14.19 20.50 4.70
N ASP A 61 15.00 21.55 4.53
CA ASP A 61 16.46 21.41 4.31
C ASP A 61 17.17 20.66 5.44
N VAL A 62 16.69 20.81 6.68
CA VAL A 62 17.22 20.09 7.86
C VAL A 62 16.98 18.58 7.82
N MET A 63 16.01 18.10 7.03
CA MET A 63 15.68 16.68 6.87
C MET A 63 16.28 16.07 5.59
N LYS A 64 16.82 16.89 4.69
CA LYS A 64 17.56 16.40 3.52
C LYS A 64 18.86 15.74 4.00
N PRO A 65 19.32 14.67 3.33
CA PRO A 65 20.63 14.09 3.62
C PRO A 65 21.69 15.19 3.57
N GLN A 66 22.49 15.30 4.63
CA GLN A 66 23.63 16.22 4.60
C GLN A 66 24.67 15.63 3.65
N ASP A 67 25.19 16.44 2.71
CA ASP A 67 26.35 16.03 1.94
C ASP A 67 27.49 15.71 2.92
N SER A 68 27.99 14.48 2.88
CA SER A 68 29.06 13.98 3.75
C SER A 68 30.42 14.62 3.44
N GLY A 69 30.51 15.95 3.38
CA GLY A 69 31.67 16.69 2.91
C GLY A 69 31.84 18.05 3.59
N GLY A 70 32.23 18.05 4.87
CA GLY A 70 32.52 19.26 5.64
C GLY A 70 33.54 19.04 6.76
N SER A 71 34.82 18.97 6.36
CA SER A 71 36.07 19.11 7.13
C SER A 71 36.20 18.48 8.53
N ALA A 72 36.88 17.34 8.58
CA ALA A 72 37.79 17.00 9.68
C ALA A 72 39.16 16.64 9.09
N ASN A 73 39.84 17.61 8.49
CA ASN A 73 41.28 17.53 8.28
C ASN A 73 41.93 18.80 8.86
N GLU A 74 43.10 18.61 9.44
CA GLU A 74 43.98 19.55 10.18
C GLU A 74 43.67 19.81 11.66
N GLN A 75 43.86 18.76 12.48
CA GLN A 75 44.69 18.89 13.69
C GLN A 75 45.92 17.98 13.54
N ALA A 76 46.95 18.49 12.87
CA ALA A 76 48.31 17.96 12.94
C ALA A 76 49.29 19.09 12.57
N VAL A 77 49.52 20.03 13.48
CA VAL A 77 50.77 20.79 13.55
C VAL A 77 51.21 20.81 15.02
N GLN A 78 52.50 20.56 15.17
CA GLN A 78 53.29 20.25 16.36
C GLN A 78 53.21 21.29 17.48
#